data_AF-A0A177PFM8-F1
#
_entry.id   AF-A0A177PFM8-F1
#
_cell.length_a   1.000
_cell.length_b   1.000
_cell.length_c   1.000
_cell.angle_alpha   90.00
_cell.angle_beta   90.00
_cell.angle_gamma   90.00
#
_symmetry.space_group_name_H-M   'P 1'
#
loop_
_entity.id
_entity.type
_entity.pdbx_description
1 polymer ?
#
loop_
_entity_poly.entity_id
_entity_poly.type
_entity_poly.pdbx_seq_one_letter_code
_entity_poly.pdbx_strand_id
1 'polypeptide(L)' 'MNTVNHPNSIALTTFMDNLSGEFIAQTGYGAYVYLNPVDIERLFQDYRQQNMPIRNLVRRLLKNL' A
#
# COMPACT_ATOMS: atom_id res chain seq x y z
N MET A 1 26.69 -9.92 6.81
CA MET A 1 25.48 -9.07 6.70
C MET A 1 24.28 -9.97 6.95
N ASN A 2 23.79 -10.01 8.19
CA ASN A 2 22.64 -10.84 8.53
C ASN A 2 21.38 -10.03 8.21
N THR A 3 20.81 -10.25 7.03
CA THR A 3 19.48 -9.75 6.70
C THR A 3 18.49 -10.54 7.55
N VAL A 4 18.09 -9.95 8.67
CA VAL A 4 16.94 -10.44 9.44
C VAL A 4 15.71 -10.19 8.57
N ASN A 5 15.33 -11.20 7.79
CA ASN A 5 14.09 -11.24 7.04
C ASN A 5 12.94 -11.23 8.04
N HIS A 6 12.47 -10.04 8.41
CA HIS A 6 11.24 -9.90 9.15
C HIS A 6 10.11 -10.24 8.16
N PRO A 7 9.31 -11.30 8.38
CA PRO A 7 8.22 -11.64 7.46
C PRO A 7 7.25 -10.48 7.22
N ASN A 8 7.14 -9.55 8.17
CA ASN A 8 6.41 -8.30 7.99
C ASN A 8 7.04 -7.33 6.99
N SER A 9 8.38 -7.27 6.86
CA SER A 9 9.04 -6.35 5.93
C SER A 9 8.83 -6.79 4.47
N ILE A 10 8.89 -8.08 4.18
CA ILE A 10 8.63 -8.60 2.83
C ILE A 10 7.17 -8.34 2.43
N ALA A 11 6.23 -8.62 3.34
CA ALA A 11 4.80 -8.37 3.09
C ALA A 11 4.48 -6.87 2.91
N LEU A 12 5.15 -6.00 3.67
CA LEU A 12 5.02 -4.54 3.51
C LEU A 12 5.59 -4.07 2.17
N THR A 13 6.75 -4.56 1.74
CA THR A 13 7.32 -4.22 0.43
C THR A 13 6.41 -4.67 -0.71
N THR A 14 5.91 -5.91 -0.68
CA THR A 14 4.95 -6.37 -1.70
C THR A 14 3.65 -5.57 -1.69
N PHE A 15 3.16 -5.17 -0.52
CA PHE A 15 2.00 -4.27 -0.42
C PHE A 15 2.29 -2.92 -1.07
N MET A 16 3.45 -2.32 -0.79
CA MET A 16 3.87 -1.04 -1.36
C MET A 16 4.00 -1.08 -2.88
N ASP A 17 4.60 -2.14 -3.42
CA ASP A 17 4.74 -2.34 -4.86
C ASP A 17 3.36 -2.43 -5.54
N ASN A 18 2.46 -3.23 -4.97
CA ASN A 18 1.10 -3.37 -5.47
C ASN A 18 0.28 -2.07 -5.35
N LEU A 19 0.42 -1.36 -4.23
CA LEU A 19 -0.22 -0.08 -3.98
C LEU A 19 0.23 0.95 -5.03
N SER A 20 1.55 1.06 -5.24
CA SER A 20 2.13 1.97 -6.22
C SER A 20 1.65 1.66 -7.64
N GLY A 21 1.70 0.38 -8.05
CA GLY A 21 1.25 -0.05 -9.36
C GLY A 21 -0.23 0.27 -9.63
N GLU A 22 -1.08 0.05 -8.64
CA GLU A 22 -2.52 0.32 -8.78
C GLU A 22 -2.84 1.83 -8.76
N PHE A 23 -2.11 2.63 -7.97
CA PHE A 23 -2.24 4.09 -8.02
C PHE A 23 -1.84 4.64 -9.39
N ILE A 24 -0.72 4.17 -9.97
CA ILE A 24 -0.29 4.57 -11.31
C ILE A 24 -1.33 4.13 -12.34
N ALA A 25 -1.86 2.91 -12.24
CA ALA A 25 -2.87 2.41 -13.18
C ALA A 25 -4.18 3.21 -13.14
N GLN A 26 -4.56 3.76 -11.98
CA GLN A 26 -5.82 4.51 -11.84
C GLN A 26 -5.67 6.03 -12.02
N THR A 27 -4.49 6.59 -11.74
CA THR A 27 -4.29 8.06 -11.69
C THR A 27 -3.20 8.56 -12.63
N GLY A 28 -2.30 7.70 -13.09
CA GLY A 28 -1.07 8.08 -13.79
C GLY A 28 0.07 8.52 -12.88
N TYR A 29 -0.15 8.62 -11.57
CA TYR A 29 0.85 9.05 -10.58
C TYR A 29 1.08 7.99 -9.49
N GLY A 30 2.26 8.05 -8.86
CA GLY A 30 2.60 7.16 -7.74
C GLY A 30 1.81 7.48 -6.47
N ALA A 31 1.66 6.48 -5.60
CA ALA A 31 0.87 6.58 -4.37
C ALA A 31 1.30 7.73 -3.44
N TYR A 32 2.61 8.04 -3.36
CA TYR A 32 3.15 9.10 -2.51
C TYR A 32 2.78 10.52 -2.93
N VAL A 33 2.23 10.71 -4.13
CA VAL A 33 1.66 12.01 -4.53
C VAL A 33 0.40 12.32 -3.71
N TYR A 34 -0.34 11.28 -3.34
CA TYR A 34 -1.63 11.40 -2.66
C TYR A 34 -1.58 11.01 -1.18
N LEU A 35 -0.64 10.13 -0.81
CA LEU A 35 -0.55 9.55 0.53
C LEU A 35 0.65 10.10 1.30
N ASN A 36 0.43 10.42 2.58
CA ASN A 36 1.52 10.70 3.50
C ASN A 36 2.25 9.38 3.83
N PRO A 37 3.59 9.33 3.73
CA PRO A 37 4.37 8.14 4.11
C PRO A 37 4.05 7.60 5.51
N VAL A 38 3.65 8.47 6.44
CA VAL A 38 3.28 8.08 7.82
C VAL A 38 2.00 7.23 7.86
N ASP A 39 1.09 7.40 6.89
CA ASP A 39 -0.18 6.67 6.87
C ASP A 39 -0.05 5.27 6.26
N ILE A 40 1.05 4.98 5.56
CA ILE A 40 1.28 3.70 4.87
C ILE A 40 1.25 2.52 5.83
N GLU A 41 1.89 2.64 7.00
CA GLU A 41 1.91 1.55 7.98
C GLU A 41 0.49 1.22 8.48
N ARG A 42 -0.32 2.25 8.73
CA ARG A 42 -1.71 2.08 9.14
C ARG A 42 -2.54 1.44 8.02
N LEU A 43 -2.38 1.90 6.79
CA LEU A 43 -3.04 1.32 5.61
C LEU A 43 -2.66 -0.15 5.41
N PHE A 44 -1.42 -0.52 5.67
CA PHE A 44 -0.98 -1.91 5.59
C PHE A 44 -1.64 -2.78 6.66
N GLN A 45 -1.76 -2.28 7.90
CA GLN A 45 -2.50 -3.00 8.95
C GLN A 45 -3.96 -3.19 8.58
N ASP A 46 -4.61 -2.15 8.07
CA ASP A 46 -6.01 -2.20 7.64
C ASP A 46 -6.20 -3.18 6.47
N TYR A 47 -5.30 -3.16 5.49
CA TYR A 47 -5.28 -4.11 4.37
C TYR A 47 -5.20 -5.56 4.86
N ARG A 48 -4.32 -5.82 5.84
CA ARG A 48 -4.15 -7.15 6.43
C ARG A 48 -5.37 -7.61 7.21
N GLN A 49 -6.02 -6.72 7.96
CA GLN A 49 -7.19 -7.06 8.78
C GLN A 49 -8.45 -7.26 7.93
N GLN A 50 -8.63 -6.45 6.89
CA GLN A 50 -9.84 -6.47 6.06
C GLN A 50 -9.82 -7.57 4.99
N ASN A 51 -8.67 -8.22 4.77
CA ASN A 51 -8.45 -9.21 3.69
C ASN A 51 -9.00 -8.73 2.33
N MET A 52 -8.85 -7.43 2.07
CA MET A 52 -9.44 -6.75 0.93
C MET A 52 -8.45 -6.74 -0.24
N PRO A 53 -8.89 -6.93 -1.49
CA PRO A 53 -8.02 -6.75 -2.66
C PRO A 53 -7.44 -5.33 -2.72
N ILE A 54 -6.15 -5.20 -3.06
CA ILE A 54 -5.45 -3.90 -3.12
C ILE A 54 -6.17 -2.87 -4.00
N ARG A 55 -6.76 -3.33 -5.11
CA ARG A 55 -7.58 -2.52 -6.02
C ARG A 55 -8.78 -1.85 -5.34
N ASN A 56 -9.44 -2.57 -4.44
CA ASN A 56 -10.59 -2.04 -3.71
C ASN A 56 -10.15 -1.04 -2.64
N LEU A 57 -9.00 -1.27 -1.99
CA LEU A 57 -8.40 -0.30 -1.07
C LEU A 57 -8.08 1.00 -1.82
N VAL A 58 -7.36 0.93 -2.94
CA VAL A 58 -6.96 2.11 -3.73
C VAL A 58 -8.18 2.88 -4.22
N ARG A 59 -9.21 2.19 -4.73
CA ARG A 59 -10.48 2.84 -5.09
C ARG A 59 -11.15 3.57 -3.93
N ARG A 60 -11.08 3.02 -2.71
CA ARG A 60 -11.63 3.69 -1.51
C ARG A 60 -10.80 4.92 -1.14
N LEU A 61 -9.47 4.83 -1.23
CA LEU A 61 -8.58 5.96 -0.97
C LEU A 61 -8.83 7.11 -1.95
N LEU A 62 -8.89 6.80 -3.25
CA LEU A 62 -9.15 7.80 -4.30
C LEU A 62 -10.54 8.44 -4.23
N LYS A 63 -11.54 7.76 -3.63
CA LYS A 63 -12.85 8.35 -3.39
C LYS A 63 -12.88 9.35 -2.22
N ASN A 64 -11.91 9.25 -1.31
CA ASN A 64 -11.83 10.04 -0.09
C ASN A 64 -10.74 11.14 -0.18
N LEU A 65 -10.02 11.21 -1.30
CA LEU A 65 -9.06 12.26 -1.66
C LEU A 65 -9.80 13.41 -2.34
#